data_AF-A0A5N5MGN3-F1
#
_entry.id   AF-A0A5N5MGN3-F1
#
_cell.length_a   1.000
_cell.length_b   1.000
_cell.length_c   1.000
_cell.angle_alpha   90.00
_cell.angle_beta   90.00
_cell.angle_gamma   90.00
#
_symmetry.space_group_name_H-M   'P 1'
#
loop_
_entity.id
_entity.type
_entity.pdbx_description
1 polymer ?
#
loop_
_entity_poly.entity_id
_entity_poly.type
_entity_poly.pdbx_seq_one_letter_code
_entity_poly.pdbx_strand_id
1 'polypeptide(L)'
;MAAVFFTLLLFLPFPPSISPRPFAETPVTIRVDKNVVRQNGGSITINQSRTNDIQSSNTIRQKERKLDQTSSETSQNNGNLTRHLPDIIIIGVRKGGTRALLEMLSLHDTIATAQSEVHFFDSDINYQQGFEWYTSQMPLARPDQLTVEKTPAYFSSIDAPERILHMNPSVRLLLIVRDPVDRVLSDYTQVFHNQLQKHKIPQPIEDLLLRDGELNLNYKAVNRSVYHPHMQQWLQVFPRDSFHIVDGDMLIRDPLSEMKKVEHFLHLKPQITEENFYFNRTKGFYCLKEQGRERCLHESKGRTHPNVAPEILQKLCKYFQEPNRKFFELVGRTFDWK
;
A
#
# COMPACT_ATOMS: atom_id res chain seq x y z
N MET A 1 -27.45 58.65 2.14
CA MET A 1 -26.34 59.28 2.89
C MET A 1 -25.33 58.19 3.24
N ALA A 2 -24.06 58.41 2.87
CA ALA A 2 -22.81 57.71 3.24
C ALA A 2 -22.74 56.17 3.01
N ALA A 3 -21.98 55.56 2.10
CA ALA A 3 -20.78 55.89 1.31
C ALA A 3 -19.43 55.89 2.09
N VAL A 4 -18.58 54.92 1.71
CA VAL A 4 -17.09 54.90 1.71
C VAL A 4 -16.34 54.58 3.02
N PHE A 5 -15.70 53.40 3.06
CA PHE A 5 -14.37 53.15 3.67
C PHE A 5 -13.70 52.03 2.85
N PHE A 6 -12.89 52.39 1.85
CA PHE A 6 -11.42 52.49 1.87
C PHE A 6 -10.68 51.14 1.83
N THR A 7 -10.34 50.78 0.60
CA THR A 7 -9.23 49.95 0.12
C THR A 7 -7.88 50.46 0.64
N LEU A 8 -7.08 49.64 1.33
CA LEU A 8 -5.60 49.62 1.24
C LEU A 8 -5.03 48.49 2.13
N LEU A 9 -4.42 47.46 1.54
CA LEU A 9 -3.36 46.65 2.15
C LEU A 9 -2.71 45.78 1.07
N LEU A 10 -1.83 46.41 0.31
CA LEU A 10 -0.80 45.77 -0.50
C LEU A 10 0.56 46.17 0.09
N PHE A 11 1.52 45.24 0.01
CA PHE A 11 2.94 45.36 0.35
C PHE A 11 3.34 45.18 1.83
N LEU A 12 3.43 43.92 2.25
CA LEU A 12 4.45 43.50 3.22
C LEU A 12 5.57 42.75 2.48
N PRO A 13 6.85 43.09 2.71
CA PRO A 13 7.98 42.46 2.03
C PRO A 13 8.22 41.04 2.53
N PHE A 14 8.40 40.11 1.58
CA PHE A 14 8.84 38.74 1.83
C PHE A 14 10.23 38.74 2.51
N PRO A 15 10.47 37.90 3.54
CA PRO A 15 11.80 37.69 4.08
C PRO A 15 12.70 36.97 3.06
N PRO A 16 14.01 37.26 3.03
CA PRO A 16 14.93 36.72 2.04
C PRO A 16 15.08 35.20 2.18
N SER A 17 15.04 34.53 1.02
CA SER A 17 15.30 33.10 0.84
C SER A 17 16.68 32.70 1.36
N ILE A 18 16.71 31.78 2.32
CA ILE A 18 17.94 31.13 2.78
C ILE A 18 18.34 30.10 1.72
N SER A 19 19.40 30.41 0.98
CA SER A 19 20.05 29.45 0.08
C SER A 19 20.71 28.34 0.90
N PRO A 20 20.50 27.05 0.60
CA PRO A 20 21.26 25.98 1.23
C PRO A 20 22.74 26.06 0.80
N ARG A 21 23.64 26.16 1.78
CA ARG A 21 25.08 26.04 1.55
C ARG A 21 25.39 24.59 1.15
N PRO A 22 26.31 24.36 0.20
CA PRO A 22 26.77 23.02 -0.14
C PRO A 22 27.52 22.41 1.06
N PHE A 23 27.10 21.22 1.48
CA PHE A 23 27.83 20.42 2.46
C PHE A 23 29.11 19.89 1.81
N ALA A 24 30.22 20.06 2.53
CA ALA A 24 31.53 19.54 2.16
C ALA A 24 31.53 18.01 2.20
N GLU A 25 31.87 17.38 1.08
CA GLU A 25 32.15 15.95 0.99
C GLU A 25 33.49 15.65 1.69
N THR A 26 33.44 14.93 2.80
CA THR A 26 34.63 14.24 3.35
C THR A 26 34.53 12.75 3.03
N PRO A 27 35.48 12.16 2.30
CA PRO A 27 35.46 10.74 1.97
C PRO A 27 35.82 9.89 3.20
N VAL A 28 34.93 8.97 3.56
CA VAL A 28 35.20 7.93 4.57
C VAL A 28 35.79 6.71 3.85
N THR A 29 37.09 6.50 4.04
CA THR A 29 37.81 5.32 3.53
C THR A 29 37.57 4.13 4.46
N ILE A 30 36.76 3.16 4.02
CA ILE A 30 36.60 1.87 4.72
C ILE A 30 37.67 0.90 4.20
N ARG A 31 38.64 0.55 5.06
CA ARG A 31 39.60 -0.54 4.83
C ARG A 31 38.91 -1.88 5.13
N VAL A 32 38.90 -2.78 4.14
CA VAL A 32 38.48 -4.18 4.30
C VAL A 32 39.73 -5.02 4.47
N ASP A 33 39.97 -5.52 5.68
CA ASP A 33 41.02 -6.52 5.94
C ASP A 33 40.56 -7.89 5.44
N LYS A 34 41.27 -8.39 4.42
CA LYS A 34 41.25 -9.80 4.00
C LYS A 34 42.40 -10.50 4.72
N ASN A 35 42.10 -11.49 5.57
CA ASN A 35 42.98 -12.64 5.83
C ASN A 35 42.37 -13.58 6.88
N VAL A 36 41.81 -14.72 6.45
CA VAL A 36 42.02 -16.02 7.13
C VAL A 36 41.95 -17.13 6.08
N VAL A 37 43.11 -17.65 5.70
CA VAL A 37 43.30 -18.95 5.03
C VAL A 37 43.83 -19.92 6.08
N ARG A 38 43.22 -21.09 6.21
CA ARG A 38 43.88 -22.28 6.76
C ARG A 38 43.68 -23.46 5.82
N GLN A 39 44.82 -24.03 5.42
CA GLN A 39 44.99 -25.19 4.57
C GLN A 39 44.81 -26.50 5.35
N ASN A 40 44.40 -27.55 4.63
CA ASN A 40 44.81 -28.97 4.72
C ASN A 40 44.20 -29.60 3.44
N GLY A 41 44.92 -30.10 2.44
CA GLY A 41 46.03 -31.05 2.48
C GLY A 41 45.46 -32.43 2.06
N GLY A 42 45.60 -32.83 0.79
CA GLY A 42 45.14 -34.15 0.31
C GLY A 42 45.27 -34.35 -1.20
N SER A 43 45.95 -35.42 -1.59
CA SER A 43 46.62 -35.65 -2.89
C SER A 43 45.71 -36.05 -4.07
N ILE A 44 46.24 -35.80 -5.28
CA ILE A 44 45.79 -36.21 -6.60
C ILE A 44 45.99 -37.72 -6.81
N THR A 45 45.04 -38.38 -7.48
CA THR A 45 45.28 -39.60 -8.26
C THR A 45 44.49 -39.54 -9.57
N ILE A 46 45.20 -39.53 -10.70
CA ILE A 46 44.67 -39.66 -12.06
C ILE A 46 44.76 -41.12 -12.45
N ASN A 47 43.66 -41.71 -12.94
CA ASN A 47 43.69 -43.00 -13.64
C ASN A 47 43.08 -42.83 -15.04
N GLN A 48 43.94 -42.91 -16.05
CA GLN A 48 43.58 -43.20 -17.43
C GLN A 48 43.57 -44.72 -17.63
N SER A 49 42.56 -45.24 -18.34
CA SER A 49 42.64 -46.55 -19.00
C SER A 49 41.61 -46.70 -20.12
N ARG A 50 42.16 -46.62 -21.34
CA ARG A 50 41.92 -47.44 -22.55
C ARG A 50 40.65 -47.30 -23.41
N THR A 51 40.97 -47.31 -24.70
CA THR A 51 40.24 -47.21 -25.96
C THR A 51 39.70 -48.55 -26.48
N ASN A 52 38.91 -48.45 -27.57
CA ASN A 52 38.37 -49.45 -28.51
C ASN A 52 36.84 -49.66 -28.29
N ASP A 53 35.92 -49.54 -29.26
CA ASP A 53 36.00 -49.82 -30.69
C ASP A 53 35.02 -48.99 -31.54
N ILE A 54 35.30 -49.03 -32.84
CA ILE A 54 34.79 -48.28 -33.99
C ILE A 54 33.49 -48.88 -34.57
N GLN A 55 32.74 -48.03 -35.28
CA GLN A 55 31.73 -48.34 -36.32
C GLN A 55 30.35 -48.85 -35.90
N SER A 56 29.40 -47.90 -35.89
CA SER A 56 28.07 -47.94 -36.54
C SER A 56 27.25 -46.82 -35.89
N SER A 57 26.95 -45.69 -36.52
CA SER A 57 25.79 -45.61 -37.40
C SER A 57 25.72 -44.19 -37.99
N ASN A 58 26.15 -44.04 -39.25
CA ASN A 58 26.00 -42.84 -40.06
C ASN A 58 24.54 -42.68 -40.56
N THR A 59 23.56 -42.71 -39.65
CA THR A 59 22.12 -42.64 -40.01
C THR A 59 21.31 -41.70 -39.11
N ILE A 60 21.95 -40.88 -38.26
CA ILE A 60 21.23 -39.96 -37.35
C ILE A 60 21.41 -38.48 -37.75
N ARG A 61 22.34 -38.15 -38.66
CA ARG A 61 22.64 -36.75 -39.04
C ARG A 61 21.84 -36.16 -40.21
N GLN A 62 20.83 -36.86 -40.72
CA GLN A 62 19.97 -36.34 -41.80
C GLN A 62 18.49 -36.21 -41.41
N LYS A 63 18.11 -36.46 -40.14
CA LYS A 63 16.72 -36.32 -39.67
C LYS A 63 16.46 -35.11 -38.77
N GLU A 64 17.48 -34.30 -38.47
CA GLU A 64 17.38 -33.07 -37.66
C GLU A 64 17.32 -31.77 -38.50
N ARG A 65 17.20 -31.85 -39.83
CA ARG A 65 17.08 -30.66 -40.72
C ARG A 65 15.70 -30.50 -41.37
N LYS A 66 14.66 -31.14 -40.83
CA LYS A 66 13.29 -31.02 -41.35
C LYS A 66 12.22 -30.88 -40.27
N LEU A 67 12.60 -30.30 -39.12
CA LEU A 67 11.70 -29.88 -38.06
C LEU A 67 12.08 -28.48 -37.55
N ASP A 68 12.40 -27.58 -38.48
CA ASP A 68 12.86 -26.21 -38.17
C ASP A 68 12.20 -25.16 -39.09
N GLN A 69 11.02 -25.48 -39.65
CA GLN A 69 10.27 -24.58 -40.54
C GLN A 69 8.75 -24.51 -40.26
N THR A 70 8.32 -24.85 -39.04
CA THR A 70 6.88 -24.74 -38.65
C THR A 70 6.67 -24.25 -37.21
N SER A 71 7.56 -23.37 -36.73
CA SER A 71 7.44 -22.73 -35.41
C SER A 71 7.71 -21.22 -35.48
N SER A 72 7.38 -20.59 -36.60
CA SER A 72 7.51 -19.15 -36.84
C SER A 72 6.16 -18.51 -37.13
N GLU A 73 5.14 -18.80 -36.31
CA GLU A 73 3.88 -18.07 -36.29
C GLU A 73 3.17 -18.26 -34.94
N THR A 74 3.87 -17.92 -33.87
CA THR A 74 3.26 -17.63 -32.55
C THR A 74 4.17 -16.68 -31.76
N SER A 75 4.67 -15.65 -32.43
CA SER A 75 5.22 -14.46 -31.77
C SER A 75 4.06 -13.55 -31.36
N GLN A 76 3.20 -14.02 -30.45
CA GLN A 76 2.19 -13.18 -29.82
C GLN A 76 2.79 -12.48 -28.60
N ASN A 77 3.37 -11.31 -28.85
CA ASN A 77 3.37 -10.16 -27.95
C ASN A 77 3.77 -10.43 -26.48
N ASN A 78 5.03 -10.80 -26.24
CA ASN A 78 5.67 -10.47 -24.95
C ASN A 78 5.86 -8.94 -24.92
N GLY A 79 4.79 -8.21 -24.62
CA GLY A 79 4.85 -6.77 -24.37
C GLY A 79 5.96 -6.51 -23.35
N ASN A 80 6.82 -5.53 -23.62
CA ASN A 80 7.99 -5.22 -22.81
C ASN A 80 7.57 -4.92 -21.36
N LEU A 81 7.60 -5.95 -20.51
CA LEU A 81 7.24 -5.83 -19.10
C LEU A 81 8.40 -5.19 -18.35
N THR A 82 8.13 -4.07 -17.69
CA THR A 82 9.14 -3.34 -16.90
C THR A 82 8.58 -3.01 -15.53
N ARG A 83 9.47 -2.72 -14.58
CA ARG A 83 9.08 -2.17 -13.28
C ARG A 83 9.29 -0.67 -13.33
N HIS A 84 8.32 0.09 -12.86
CA HIS A 84 8.41 1.53 -12.68
C HIS A 84 7.88 1.91 -11.31
N LEU A 85 8.11 3.16 -10.91
CA LEU A 85 7.56 3.71 -9.66
C LEU A 85 6.02 3.73 -9.70
N PRO A 86 5.35 3.63 -8.54
CA PRO A 86 3.90 3.63 -8.46
C PRO A 86 3.30 4.95 -8.93
N ASP A 87 2.33 4.85 -9.83
CA ASP A 87 1.48 5.96 -10.26
C ASP A 87 0.42 6.30 -9.20
N ILE A 88 0.06 5.29 -8.40
CA ILE A 88 -1.01 5.35 -7.40
C ILE A 88 -0.50 4.74 -6.09
N ILE A 89 -0.76 5.42 -4.97
CA ILE A 89 -0.43 4.90 -3.64
C ILE A 89 -1.69 4.89 -2.77
N ILE A 90 -2.05 3.72 -2.25
CA ILE A 90 -3.05 3.59 -1.19
C ILE A 90 -2.35 3.82 0.17
N ILE A 91 -2.43 5.05 0.67
CA ILE A 91 -1.66 5.52 1.83
C ILE A 91 -2.23 5.08 3.18
N GLY A 92 -3.49 4.64 3.21
CA GLY A 92 -4.18 4.38 4.47
C GLY A 92 -5.68 4.21 4.32
N VAL A 93 -6.41 4.08 5.43
CA VAL A 93 -5.88 3.95 6.80
C VAL A 93 -5.69 2.49 7.20
N ARG A 94 -4.83 2.23 8.20
CA ARG A 94 -4.72 0.90 8.81
C ARG A 94 -6.10 0.42 9.29
N LYS A 95 -6.51 -0.75 8.80
CA LYS A 95 -7.84 -1.37 9.00
C LYS A 95 -9.03 -0.66 8.32
N GLY A 96 -8.78 0.32 7.45
CA GLY A 96 -9.83 0.96 6.65
C GLY A 96 -10.37 0.08 5.50
N GLY A 97 -9.70 -1.02 5.16
CA GLY A 97 -10.08 -1.86 4.01
C GLY A 97 -9.10 -1.77 2.83
N THR A 98 -7.90 -1.22 3.07
CA THR A 98 -6.85 -1.02 2.05
C THR A 98 -6.54 -2.26 1.20
N ARG A 99 -6.52 -3.48 1.79
CA ARG A 99 -6.35 -4.71 1.00
C ARG A 99 -7.55 -4.95 0.08
N ALA A 100 -8.77 -4.78 0.55
CA ALA A 100 -9.96 -4.95 -0.29
C ALA A 100 -9.90 -3.99 -1.49
N LEU A 101 -9.61 -2.71 -1.24
CA LEU A 101 -9.46 -1.71 -2.29
C LEU A 101 -8.39 -2.10 -3.33
N LEU A 102 -7.22 -2.56 -2.89
CA LEU A 102 -6.16 -3.01 -3.80
C LEU A 102 -6.57 -4.21 -4.65
N GLU A 103 -7.19 -5.22 -4.04
CA GLU A 103 -7.64 -6.42 -4.76
C GLU A 103 -8.81 -6.13 -5.72
N MET A 104 -9.65 -5.14 -5.41
CA MET A 104 -10.73 -4.69 -6.29
C MET A 104 -10.17 -3.86 -7.45
N LEU A 105 -9.19 -3.00 -7.21
CA LEU A 105 -8.47 -2.27 -8.26
C LEU A 105 -7.76 -3.21 -9.23
N SER A 106 -7.23 -4.34 -8.74
CA SER A 106 -6.52 -5.31 -9.58
C SER A 106 -7.41 -6.03 -10.59
N LEU A 107 -8.74 -5.85 -10.53
CA LEU A 107 -9.69 -6.37 -11.53
C LEU A 107 -9.62 -5.59 -12.85
N HIS A 108 -9.07 -4.37 -12.84
CA HIS A 108 -8.95 -3.53 -14.03
C HIS A 108 -7.69 -3.91 -14.83
N ASP A 109 -7.82 -4.08 -16.16
CA ASP A 109 -6.74 -4.61 -17.00
C ASP A 109 -5.49 -3.69 -17.11
N THR A 110 -5.70 -2.38 -17.01
CA THR A 110 -4.65 -1.36 -16.97
C THR A 110 -4.08 -1.11 -15.56
N ILE A 111 -4.31 -1.99 -14.58
CA ILE A 111 -3.76 -1.86 -13.23
C ILE A 111 -2.81 -3.03 -12.93
N ALA A 112 -1.63 -2.72 -12.40
CA ALA A 112 -0.68 -3.69 -11.86
C ALA A 112 -0.39 -3.38 -10.39
N THR A 113 -0.67 -4.32 -9.48
CA THR A 113 -0.57 -4.07 -8.04
C THR A 113 0.64 -4.75 -7.40
N ALA A 114 1.38 -4.03 -6.56
CA ALA A 114 2.37 -4.61 -5.66
C ALA A 114 1.70 -5.54 -4.62
N GLN A 115 2.27 -6.72 -4.40
CA GLN A 115 1.63 -7.75 -3.58
C GLN A 115 1.76 -7.48 -2.07
N SER A 116 2.91 -6.96 -1.65
CA SER A 116 3.26 -6.67 -0.26
C SER A 116 3.14 -5.17 0.07
N GLU A 117 3.01 -4.87 1.37
CA GLU A 117 3.21 -3.51 1.88
C GLU A 117 4.72 -3.26 1.89
N VAL A 118 5.18 -2.27 1.14
CA VAL A 118 6.62 -2.08 0.89
C VAL A 118 7.30 -1.33 2.03
N HIS A 119 6.56 -0.50 2.77
CA HIS A 119 7.09 0.30 3.87
C HIS A 119 8.32 1.12 3.47
N PHE A 120 8.29 1.74 2.29
CA PHE A 120 9.43 2.51 1.79
C PHE A 120 9.49 3.90 2.43
N PHE A 121 8.36 4.61 2.49
CA PHE A 121 8.34 6.01 2.94
C PHE A 121 8.24 6.19 4.46
N ASP A 122 7.79 5.18 5.21
CA ASP A 122 7.67 5.21 6.68
C ASP A 122 8.85 4.54 7.42
N SER A 123 9.81 3.95 6.69
CA SER A 123 11.00 3.31 7.27
C SER A 123 12.26 3.94 6.73
N ASP A 124 13.07 4.57 7.59
CA ASP A 124 14.33 5.18 7.19
C ASP A 124 15.31 4.17 6.58
N ILE A 125 15.30 2.94 7.09
CA ILE A 125 16.14 1.84 6.58
C ILE A 125 15.75 1.51 5.14
N ASN A 126 14.45 1.48 4.82
CA ASN A 126 14.01 1.20 3.45
C ASN A 126 14.21 2.41 2.55
N TYR A 127 13.92 3.62 3.02
CA TYR A 127 14.08 4.85 2.26
C TYR A 127 15.53 5.08 1.82
N GLN A 128 16.50 4.77 2.69
CA GLN A 128 17.94 4.88 2.38
C GLN A 128 18.41 3.93 1.26
N GLN A 129 17.66 2.88 0.92
CA GLN A 129 17.98 2.00 -0.21
C GLN A 129 17.71 2.66 -1.57
N GLY A 130 17.01 3.80 -1.60
CA GLY A 130 16.79 4.60 -2.80
C GLY A 130 15.66 4.09 -3.71
N PHE A 131 15.33 4.89 -4.72
CA PHE A 131 14.21 4.61 -5.62
C PHE A 131 14.42 3.38 -6.50
N GLU A 132 15.67 3.02 -6.84
CA GLU A 132 15.95 1.79 -7.58
C GLU A 132 15.51 0.55 -6.79
N TRP A 133 15.82 0.51 -5.49
CA TRP A 133 15.30 -0.53 -4.61
C TRP A 133 13.77 -0.50 -4.56
N TYR A 134 13.16 0.68 -4.42
CA TYR A 134 11.70 0.79 -4.38
C TYR A 134 11.04 0.28 -5.67
N THR A 135 11.56 0.65 -6.84
CA THR A 135 11.11 0.15 -8.15
C THR A 135 11.26 -1.36 -8.27
N SER A 136 12.32 -1.96 -7.70
CA SER A 136 12.48 -3.42 -7.70
C SER A 136 11.34 -4.17 -6.98
N GLN A 137 10.66 -3.50 -6.04
CA GLN A 137 9.52 -4.05 -5.31
C GLN A 137 8.19 -3.93 -6.07
N MET A 138 8.12 -3.09 -7.12
CA MET A 138 6.91 -2.86 -7.92
C MET A 138 6.65 -4.02 -8.89
N PRO A 139 5.40 -4.36 -9.25
CA PRO A 139 5.14 -5.46 -10.17
C PRO A 139 5.73 -5.18 -11.56
N LEU A 140 5.95 -6.24 -12.33
CA LEU A 140 6.15 -6.11 -13.77
C LEU A 140 4.84 -5.63 -14.39
N ALA A 141 4.91 -4.54 -15.14
CA ALA A 141 3.76 -3.89 -15.76
C ALA A 141 4.01 -3.67 -17.25
N ARG A 142 2.94 -3.71 -18.04
CA ARG A 142 2.97 -3.30 -19.45
C ARG A 142 2.99 -1.77 -19.55
N PRO A 143 3.44 -1.18 -20.67
CA PRO A 143 3.49 0.28 -20.84
C PRO A 143 2.13 1.00 -20.70
N ASP A 144 1.02 0.30 -20.90
CA ASP A 144 -0.36 0.81 -20.76
C ASP A 144 -0.92 0.67 -19.33
N GLN A 145 -0.19 0.04 -18.41
CA GLN A 145 -0.64 -0.20 -17.05
C GLN A 145 -0.12 0.85 -16.07
N LEU A 146 -0.96 1.22 -15.11
CA LEU A 146 -0.59 1.99 -13.94
C LEU A 146 -0.19 1.04 -12.82
N THR A 147 0.87 1.39 -12.08
CA THR A 147 1.32 0.60 -10.93
C THR A 147 0.76 1.16 -9.62
N VAL A 148 0.35 0.26 -8.74
CA VAL A 148 -0.28 0.59 -7.45
C VAL A 148 0.45 -0.08 -6.30
N GLU A 149 0.81 0.69 -5.28
CA GLU A 149 1.32 0.19 -4.00
C GLU A 149 0.37 0.55 -2.86
N LYS A 150 0.44 -0.19 -1.75
CA LYS A 150 -0.43 0.00 -0.59
C LYS A 150 0.33 -0.25 0.70
N THR A 151 0.67 0.83 1.41
CA THR A 151 1.20 0.76 2.77
C THR A 151 0.35 1.64 3.70
N PRO A 152 -0.53 1.04 4.52
CA PRO A 152 -1.49 1.79 5.32
C PRO A 152 -0.89 2.66 6.43
N ALA A 153 0.40 2.44 6.74
CA ALA A 153 1.14 3.19 7.74
C ALA A 153 1.54 4.59 7.26
N TYR A 154 1.62 4.81 5.94
CA TYR A 154 2.00 6.10 5.37
C TYR A 154 1.08 7.22 5.85
N PHE A 155 -0.23 7.00 5.92
CA PHE A 155 -1.17 8.05 6.33
C PHE A 155 -0.84 8.68 7.70
N SER A 156 -0.36 7.87 8.65
CA SER A 156 0.03 8.34 9.99
C SER A 156 1.52 8.64 10.15
N SER A 157 2.31 8.54 9.08
CA SER A 157 3.75 8.84 9.09
C SER A 157 3.98 10.34 8.90
N ILE A 158 4.91 10.91 9.66
CA ILE A 158 5.28 12.32 9.56
C ILE A 158 6.08 12.58 8.27
N ASP A 159 6.97 11.66 7.90
CA ASP A 159 7.89 11.84 6.77
C ASP A 159 7.31 11.44 5.41
N ALA A 160 6.30 10.56 5.40
CA ALA A 160 5.80 9.98 4.16
C ALA A 160 5.31 11.01 3.11
N PRO A 161 4.57 12.08 3.47
CA PRO A 161 4.08 13.04 2.47
C PRO A 161 5.23 13.68 1.68
N GLU A 162 6.23 14.26 2.36
CA GLU A 162 7.36 14.94 1.73
C GLU A 162 8.20 13.98 0.88
N ARG A 163 8.44 12.75 1.39
CA ARG A 163 9.20 11.75 0.65
C ARG A 163 8.48 11.27 -0.62
N ILE A 164 7.15 11.18 -0.58
CA ILE A 164 6.33 10.84 -1.75
C ILE A 164 6.31 12.01 -2.74
N LEU A 165 6.21 13.26 -2.27
CA LEU A 165 6.27 14.45 -3.12
C LEU A 165 7.60 14.51 -3.87
N HIS A 166 8.70 14.25 -3.18
CA HIS A 166 10.04 14.18 -3.77
C HIS A 166 10.16 13.10 -4.85
N MET A 167 9.45 11.97 -4.70
CA MET A 167 9.43 10.93 -5.72
C MET A 167 8.65 11.37 -6.97
N ASN A 168 7.40 11.80 -6.79
CA ASN A 168 6.51 12.15 -7.89
C ASN A 168 5.41 13.10 -7.41
N PRO A 169 5.48 14.40 -7.75
CA PRO A 169 4.44 15.37 -7.40
C PRO A 169 3.06 15.08 -8.02
N SER A 170 3.03 14.31 -9.12
CA SER A 170 1.81 13.96 -9.85
C SER A 170 1.21 12.60 -9.42
N VAL A 171 1.73 11.99 -8.36
CA VAL A 171 1.19 10.73 -7.83
C VAL A 171 -0.25 10.91 -7.38
N ARG A 172 -1.10 9.90 -7.62
CA ARG A 172 -2.48 9.89 -7.15
C ARG A 172 -2.60 9.10 -5.85
N LEU A 173 -3.23 9.71 -4.86
CA LEU A 173 -3.29 9.17 -3.51
C LEU A 173 -4.70 8.67 -3.21
N LEU A 174 -4.81 7.41 -2.83
CA LEU A 174 -6.05 6.81 -2.38
C LEU A 174 -6.03 6.67 -0.86
N LEU A 175 -7.04 7.21 -0.20
CA LEU A 175 -7.24 7.11 1.24
C LEU A 175 -8.58 6.42 1.50
N ILE A 176 -8.57 5.22 2.06
CA ILE A 176 -9.80 4.54 2.48
C ILE A 176 -10.01 4.70 3.99
N VAL A 177 -11.13 5.32 4.37
CA VAL A 177 -11.51 5.58 5.76
C VAL A 177 -12.76 4.79 6.13
N ARG A 178 -12.94 4.53 7.42
CA ARG A 178 -14.11 3.87 7.99
C ARG A 178 -14.51 4.57 9.27
N ASP A 179 -15.69 4.25 9.79
CA ASP A 179 -16.10 4.65 11.12
C ASP A 179 -14.94 4.46 12.12
N PRO A 180 -14.52 5.52 12.82
CA PRO A 180 -13.33 5.49 13.66
C PRO A 180 -13.45 4.51 14.82
N VAL A 181 -14.66 4.28 15.35
CA VAL A 181 -14.92 3.29 16.41
C VAL A 181 -14.74 1.88 15.85
N ASP A 182 -15.37 1.57 14.73
CA ASP A 182 -15.23 0.25 14.09
C ASP A 182 -13.77 -0.01 13.66
N ARG A 183 -13.04 1.03 13.24
CA ARG A 183 -11.60 0.94 12.93
C ARG A 183 -10.76 0.65 14.19
N VAL A 184 -11.06 1.27 15.35
CA VAL A 184 -10.41 0.96 16.63
C VAL A 184 -10.58 -0.52 16.97
N LEU A 185 -11.83 -1.01 16.94
CA LEU A 185 -12.14 -2.41 17.24
C LEU A 185 -11.41 -3.35 16.29
N SER A 186 -11.39 -3.03 14.99
CA SER A 186 -10.69 -3.83 13.99
C SER A 186 -9.18 -3.87 14.21
N ASP A 187 -8.59 -2.77 14.66
CA ASP A 187 -7.16 -2.68 14.97
C ASP A 187 -6.80 -3.53 16.20
N TYR A 188 -7.60 -3.41 17.27
CA TYR A 188 -7.50 -4.28 18.44
C TYR A 188 -7.60 -5.76 18.04
N THR A 189 -8.65 -6.17 17.31
CA THR A 189 -8.85 -7.56 16.89
C THR A 189 -7.65 -8.11 16.13
N GLN A 190 -7.05 -7.30 15.24
CA GLN A 190 -5.85 -7.71 14.53
C GLN A 190 -4.68 -7.97 15.48
N VAL A 191 -4.43 -7.04 16.42
CA VAL A 191 -3.34 -7.16 17.39
C VAL A 191 -3.57 -8.35 18.32
N PHE A 192 -4.81 -8.55 18.78
CA PHE A 192 -5.25 -9.68 19.59
C PHE A 192 -4.89 -11.02 18.93
N HIS A 193 -5.33 -11.24 17.68
CA HIS A 193 -5.01 -12.48 16.95
C HIS A 193 -3.50 -12.65 16.71
N ASN A 194 -2.78 -11.58 16.39
CA ASN A 194 -1.32 -11.64 16.21
C ASN A 194 -0.60 -12.04 17.52
N GLN A 195 -1.12 -11.65 18.69
CA GLN A 195 -0.57 -12.03 19.98
C GLN A 195 -0.85 -13.50 20.30
N LEU A 196 -2.07 -13.97 20.04
CA LEU A 196 -2.43 -15.39 20.18
C LEU A 196 -1.54 -16.30 19.32
N GLN A 197 -1.30 -15.93 18.05
CA GLN A 197 -0.39 -16.66 17.16
C GLN A 197 1.05 -16.71 17.67
N LYS A 198 1.47 -15.72 18.47
CA LYS A 198 2.79 -15.64 19.10
C LYS A 198 2.81 -16.24 20.52
N HIS A 199 1.77 -16.96 20.92
CA HIS A 199 1.62 -17.55 22.26
C HIS A 199 1.75 -16.51 23.39
N LYS A 200 1.30 -15.28 23.14
CA LYS A 200 1.21 -14.21 24.14
C LYS A 200 -0.22 -14.09 24.66
N ILE A 201 -0.37 -13.65 25.91
CA ILE A 201 -1.67 -13.37 26.52
C ILE A 201 -2.07 -11.94 26.13
N PRO A 202 -3.13 -11.76 25.31
CA PRO A 202 -3.63 -10.43 25.00
C PRO A 202 -4.42 -9.84 26.16
N GLN A 203 -4.27 -8.52 26.32
CA GLN A 203 -5.09 -7.77 27.26
C GLN A 203 -6.51 -7.60 26.71
N PRO A 204 -7.55 -7.61 27.57
CA PRO A 204 -8.90 -7.20 27.22
C PRO A 204 -8.92 -5.81 26.57
N ILE A 205 -9.90 -5.56 25.71
CA ILE A 205 -9.99 -4.28 25.00
C ILE A 205 -10.34 -3.14 25.96
N GLU A 206 -11.12 -3.43 26.99
CA GLU A 206 -11.53 -2.49 28.03
C GLU A 206 -10.32 -1.91 28.76
N ASP A 207 -9.34 -2.75 29.12
CA ASP A 207 -8.11 -2.32 29.80
C ASP A 207 -7.21 -1.44 28.92
N LEU A 208 -7.32 -1.59 27.60
CA LEU A 208 -6.59 -0.77 26.63
C LEU A 208 -7.32 0.55 26.35
N LEU A 209 -8.65 0.50 26.29
CA LEU A 209 -9.51 1.64 26.00
C LEU A 209 -9.70 2.56 27.20
N LEU A 210 -9.63 2.04 28.42
CA LEU A 210 -9.85 2.80 29.63
C LEU A 210 -8.59 2.92 30.48
N ARG A 211 -8.42 4.08 31.10
CA ARG A 211 -7.44 4.33 32.15
C ARG A 211 -8.12 5.16 33.24
N ASP A 212 -8.12 4.65 34.47
CA ASP A 212 -8.77 5.30 35.62
C ASP A 212 -10.26 5.64 35.36
N GLY A 213 -10.95 4.77 34.61
CA GLY A 213 -12.37 4.94 34.24
C GLY A 213 -12.63 5.84 33.02
N GLU A 214 -11.61 6.52 32.49
CA GLU A 214 -11.71 7.43 31.35
C GLU A 214 -11.04 6.90 30.07
N LEU A 215 -11.42 7.46 28.92
CA LEU A 215 -10.90 7.00 27.63
C LEU A 215 -9.38 7.24 27.55
N ASN A 216 -8.63 6.17 27.29
CA ASN A 216 -7.18 6.20 27.15
C ASN A 216 -6.79 6.72 25.75
N LEU A 217 -6.62 8.05 25.65
CA LEU A 217 -6.23 8.70 24.39
C LEU A 217 -4.82 8.33 23.89
N ASN A 218 -3.98 7.77 24.77
CA ASN A 218 -2.65 7.27 24.40
C ASN A 218 -2.70 5.89 23.74
N TYR A 219 -3.86 5.23 23.71
CA TYR A 219 -4.00 3.98 22.99
C TYR A 219 -3.85 4.23 21.49
N LYS A 220 -2.82 3.62 20.88
CA LYS A 220 -2.44 3.87 19.48
C LYS A 220 -3.58 3.66 18.48
N ALA A 221 -4.53 2.76 18.76
CA ALA A 221 -5.69 2.60 17.89
C ALA A 221 -6.62 3.82 17.96
N VAL A 222 -6.88 4.39 19.15
CA VAL A 222 -7.69 5.61 19.26
C VAL A 222 -7.02 6.75 18.51
N ASN A 223 -5.71 6.97 18.73
CA ASN A 223 -4.97 8.04 18.06
C ASN A 223 -5.01 7.93 16.52
N ARG A 224 -4.77 6.74 15.95
CA ARG A 224 -4.83 6.52 14.49
C ARG A 224 -6.23 6.68 13.89
N SER A 225 -7.28 6.64 14.70
CA SER A 225 -8.66 6.90 14.27
C SER A 225 -9.02 8.39 14.27
N VAL A 226 -8.18 9.26 14.85
CA VAL A 226 -8.34 10.71 14.76
C VAL A 226 -7.77 11.14 13.40
N TYR A 227 -8.58 11.12 12.34
CA TYR A 227 -8.07 11.29 10.97
C TYR A 227 -7.64 12.72 10.62
N HIS A 228 -8.27 13.74 11.20
CA HIS A 228 -8.07 15.13 10.80
C HIS A 228 -6.62 15.65 10.92
N PRO A 229 -5.81 15.35 11.96
CA PRO A 229 -4.44 15.85 12.07
C PRO A 229 -3.55 15.23 10.99
N HIS A 230 -3.74 13.95 10.72
CA HIS A 230 -3.04 13.25 9.65
C HIS A 230 -3.40 13.86 8.29
N MET A 231 -4.70 13.99 7.98
CA MET A 231 -5.13 14.59 6.73
C MET A 231 -4.62 16.03 6.56
N GLN A 232 -4.61 16.82 7.63
CA GLN A 232 -4.08 18.19 7.61
C GLN A 232 -2.59 18.21 7.24
N GLN A 233 -1.78 17.28 7.76
CA GLN A 233 -0.36 17.15 7.40
C GLN A 233 -0.20 16.81 5.91
N TRP A 234 -1.01 15.89 5.38
CA TRP A 234 -0.99 15.56 3.95
C TRP A 234 -1.38 16.74 3.06
N LEU A 235 -2.37 17.54 3.47
CA LEU A 235 -2.83 18.73 2.74
C LEU A 235 -1.86 19.92 2.81
N GLN A 236 -0.87 19.90 3.71
CA GLN A 236 0.22 20.88 3.70
C GLN A 236 1.22 20.63 2.56
N VAL A 237 1.30 19.39 2.07
CA VAL A 237 2.29 18.95 1.09
C VAL A 237 1.67 18.74 -0.29
N PHE A 238 0.49 18.14 -0.35
CA PHE A 238 -0.22 17.86 -1.59
C PHE A 238 -1.50 18.70 -1.70
N PRO A 239 -1.86 19.15 -2.92
CA PRO A 239 -3.16 19.75 -3.14
C PRO A 239 -4.26 18.71 -2.90
N ARG A 240 -5.44 19.19 -2.52
CA ARG A 240 -6.59 18.34 -2.23
C ARG A 240 -6.99 17.42 -3.40
N ASP A 241 -6.81 17.89 -4.63
CA ASP A 241 -7.16 17.15 -5.84
C ASP A 241 -6.23 15.95 -6.12
N SER A 242 -5.09 15.84 -5.42
CA SER A 242 -4.24 14.64 -5.45
C SER A 242 -4.85 13.46 -4.70
N PHE A 243 -5.93 13.66 -3.93
CA PHE A 243 -6.54 12.65 -3.08
C PHE A 243 -7.91 12.22 -3.57
N HIS A 244 -8.16 10.91 -3.50
CA HIS A 244 -9.51 10.37 -3.46
C HIS A 244 -9.76 9.61 -2.17
N ILE A 245 -10.83 9.99 -1.48
CA ILE A 245 -11.21 9.40 -0.21
C ILE A 245 -12.33 8.39 -0.44
N VAL A 246 -11.96 7.12 -0.32
CA VAL A 246 -12.86 5.97 -0.43
C VAL A 246 -13.59 5.79 0.89
N ASP A 247 -14.91 5.67 0.82
CA ASP A 247 -15.74 5.31 1.96
C ASP A 247 -15.67 3.79 2.15
N GLY A 248 -14.90 3.35 3.14
CA GLY A 248 -14.70 1.93 3.42
C GLY A 248 -15.93 1.24 3.99
N ASP A 249 -16.88 1.96 4.57
CA ASP A 249 -18.14 1.38 5.04
C ASP A 249 -19.10 1.16 3.85
N MET A 250 -19.09 2.08 2.88
CA MET A 250 -19.72 1.84 1.58
C MET A 250 -19.02 0.74 0.78
N LEU A 251 -17.68 0.66 0.76
CA LEU A 251 -16.97 -0.40 0.06
C LEU A 251 -17.35 -1.81 0.58
N ILE A 252 -17.71 -1.92 1.87
CA ILE A 252 -18.20 -3.17 2.46
C ILE A 252 -19.63 -3.48 2.02
N ARG A 253 -20.50 -2.47 1.91
CA ARG A 253 -21.95 -2.63 1.64
C ARG A 253 -22.29 -2.67 0.14
N ASP A 254 -21.63 -1.85 -0.65
CA ASP A 254 -21.80 -1.69 -2.10
C ASP A 254 -20.44 -1.31 -2.74
N PRO A 255 -19.56 -2.31 -2.97
CA PRO A 255 -18.23 -2.08 -3.51
C PRO A 255 -18.23 -1.45 -4.90
N LEU A 256 -19.21 -1.79 -5.76
CA LEU A 256 -19.26 -1.30 -7.12
C LEU A 256 -19.43 0.22 -7.17
N SER A 257 -20.28 0.78 -6.31
CA SER A 257 -20.51 2.23 -6.26
C SER A 257 -19.24 3.02 -5.92
N GLU A 258 -18.43 2.53 -4.97
CA GLU A 258 -17.16 3.18 -4.60
C GLU A 258 -16.08 2.94 -5.67
N MET A 259 -16.00 1.74 -6.24
CA MET A 259 -15.01 1.45 -7.29
C MET A 259 -15.21 2.30 -8.55
N LYS A 260 -16.45 2.62 -8.93
CA LYS A 260 -16.72 3.56 -10.04
C LYS A 260 -16.16 4.97 -9.78
N LYS A 261 -16.20 5.43 -8.52
CA LYS A 261 -15.62 6.73 -8.13
C LYS A 261 -14.10 6.69 -8.19
N VAL A 262 -13.51 5.56 -7.80
CA VAL A 262 -12.07 5.32 -7.91
C VAL A 262 -11.64 5.29 -9.37
N GLU A 263 -12.33 4.56 -10.25
CA GLU A 263 -12.05 4.55 -11.70
C GLU A 263 -12.11 5.97 -12.29
N HIS A 264 -13.14 6.75 -11.93
CA HIS A 264 -13.29 8.13 -12.38
C HIS A 264 -12.13 9.02 -11.95
N PHE A 265 -11.74 8.97 -10.66
CA PHE A 265 -10.60 9.73 -10.13
C PHE A 265 -9.28 9.33 -10.80
N LEU A 266 -9.10 8.04 -11.09
CA LEU A 266 -7.92 7.52 -11.76
C LEU A 266 -7.97 7.67 -13.29
N HIS A 267 -9.00 8.31 -13.84
CA HIS A 267 -9.22 8.46 -15.28
C HIS A 267 -9.15 7.12 -16.04
N LEU A 268 -9.62 6.06 -15.39
CA LEU A 268 -9.72 4.72 -15.96
C LEU A 268 -11.01 4.58 -16.76
N LYS A 269 -11.02 3.66 -17.71
CA LYS A 269 -12.27 3.26 -18.37
C LYS A 269 -13.14 2.50 -17.36
N PRO A 270 -14.47 2.64 -17.40
CA PRO A 270 -15.34 1.87 -16.51
C PRO A 270 -15.32 0.40 -16.94
N GLN A 271 -14.49 -0.41 -16.30
CA GLN A 271 -14.34 -1.85 -16.58
C GLN A 271 -14.87 -2.72 -15.45
N ILE A 272 -14.82 -2.22 -14.21
CA ILE A 272 -15.31 -2.94 -13.05
C ILE A 272 -16.84 -2.89 -13.03
N THR A 273 -17.48 -4.06 -13.03
CA THR A 273 -18.93 -4.21 -13.12
C THR A 273 -19.48 -5.05 -11.96
N GLU A 274 -20.80 -5.18 -11.88
CA GLU A 274 -21.47 -6.01 -10.87
C GLU A 274 -21.06 -7.48 -10.97
N GLU A 275 -20.74 -7.98 -12.17
CA GLU A 275 -20.32 -9.37 -12.40
C GLU A 275 -19.00 -9.73 -11.69
N ASN A 276 -18.20 -8.71 -11.35
CA ASN A 276 -16.95 -8.90 -10.62
C ASN A 276 -17.15 -9.12 -9.11
N PHE A 277 -18.37 -8.96 -8.59
CA PHE A 277 -18.67 -9.04 -7.17
C PHE A 277 -19.75 -10.07 -6.89
N TYR A 278 -19.57 -10.84 -5.83
CA TYR A 278 -20.63 -11.68 -5.28
C TYR A 278 -20.57 -11.68 -3.75
N PHE A 279 -21.73 -11.68 -3.09
CA PHE A 279 -21.78 -11.67 -1.64
C PHE A 279 -21.65 -13.09 -1.08
N ASN A 280 -20.58 -13.36 -0.34
CA ASN A 280 -20.38 -14.66 0.30
C ASN A 280 -20.99 -14.64 1.70
N ARG A 281 -22.12 -15.35 1.89
CA ARG A 281 -22.85 -15.39 3.17
C ARG A 281 -22.02 -15.96 4.33
N THR A 282 -21.20 -16.98 4.07
CA THR A 282 -20.33 -17.58 5.09
C THR A 282 -19.25 -16.62 5.54
N LYS A 283 -18.68 -15.87 4.59
CA LYS A 283 -17.67 -14.84 4.89
C LYS A 283 -18.29 -13.59 5.51
N GLY A 284 -19.53 -13.26 5.15
CA GLY A 284 -20.20 -12.01 5.52
C GLY A 284 -19.70 -10.78 4.74
N PHE A 285 -18.99 -10.98 3.62
CA PHE A 285 -18.42 -9.91 2.82
C PHE A 285 -18.52 -10.24 1.32
N TYR A 286 -18.44 -9.20 0.49
CA TYR A 286 -18.24 -9.37 -0.95
C TYR A 286 -16.89 -10.04 -1.26
N CYS A 287 -16.93 -10.95 -2.21
CA CYS A 287 -15.80 -11.62 -2.82
C CYS A 287 -15.73 -11.26 -4.31
N LEU A 288 -14.59 -11.55 -4.93
CA LEU A 288 -14.26 -11.10 -6.27
C LEU A 288 -14.38 -12.25 -7.27
N LYS A 289 -14.82 -11.92 -8.48
CA LYS A 289 -14.91 -12.82 -9.62
C LYS A 289 -14.17 -12.23 -10.81
N GLU A 290 -13.26 -13.01 -11.38
CA GLU A 290 -12.41 -12.62 -12.49
C GLU A 290 -12.18 -13.81 -13.42
N GLN A 291 -12.52 -13.68 -14.70
CA GLN A 291 -12.32 -14.73 -15.72
C GLN A 291 -12.85 -16.11 -15.28
N GLY A 292 -14.01 -16.14 -14.63
CA GLY A 292 -14.63 -17.37 -14.12
C GLY A 292 -14.02 -17.92 -12.82
N ARG A 293 -12.97 -17.29 -12.27
CA ARG A 293 -12.39 -17.65 -10.97
C ARG A 293 -12.99 -16.79 -9.88
N GLU A 294 -13.42 -17.45 -8.81
CA GLU A 294 -13.93 -16.80 -7.62
C GLU A 294 -12.87 -16.79 -6.52
N ARG A 295 -12.68 -15.65 -5.86
CA ARG A 295 -11.74 -15.51 -4.75
C ARG A 295 -12.28 -14.56 -3.70
N CYS A 296 -12.16 -14.98 -2.44
CA CYS A 296 -12.40 -14.12 -1.31
C CYS A 296 -11.08 -13.59 -0.75
N LEU A 297 -11.14 -12.46 -0.02
CA LEU A 297 -9.99 -11.99 0.75
C LEU A 297 -9.53 -13.05 1.77
N HIS A 298 -8.26 -13.02 2.15
CA HIS A 298 -7.67 -13.90 3.17
C HIS A 298 -8.48 -13.91 4.49
N GLU A 299 -8.43 -15.00 5.24
CA GLU A 299 -9.12 -15.19 6.55
C GLU A 299 -8.79 -14.09 7.59
N SER A 300 -7.66 -13.41 7.42
CA SER A 300 -7.26 -12.29 8.26
C SER A 300 -8.07 -11.01 8.01
N LYS A 301 -8.93 -11.00 6.99
CA LYS A 301 -9.80 -9.89 6.60
C LYS A 301 -11.25 -10.24 6.93
N GLY A 302 -11.92 -9.34 7.65
CA GLY A 302 -13.30 -9.53 8.09
C GLY A 302 -13.43 -10.32 9.41
N ARG A 303 -12.46 -10.23 10.32
CA ARG A 303 -12.54 -10.90 11.62
C ARG A 303 -13.64 -10.29 12.50
N THR A 304 -14.34 -11.13 13.24
CA THR A 304 -15.34 -10.70 14.23
C THR A 304 -14.70 -9.79 15.29
N HIS A 305 -15.35 -8.67 15.57
CA HIS A 305 -14.91 -7.73 16.60
C HIS A 305 -15.29 -8.26 18.00
N PRO A 306 -14.53 -7.89 19.05
CA PRO A 306 -14.92 -8.23 20.42
C PRO A 306 -16.26 -7.57 20.77
N ASN A 307 -16.98 -8.20 21.70
CA ASN A 307 -18.08 -7.52 22.36
C ASN A 307 -17.50 -6.52 23.36
N VAL A 308 -17.95 -5.26 23.31
CA VAL A 308 -17.48 -4.18 24.18
C VAL A 308 -18.67 -3.60 24.91
N ALA A 309 -18.51 -3.27 26.18
CA ALA A 309 -19.57 -2.68 26.98
C ALA A 309 -20.17 -1.43 26.27
N PRO A 310 -21.51 -1.31 26.18
CA PRO A 310 -22.17 -0.19 25.49
C PRO A 310 -21.73 1.20 25.97
N GLU A 311 -21.44 1.33 27.27
CA GLU A 311 -20.96 2.56 27.90
C GLU A 311 -19.60 3.00 27.33
N ILE A 312 -18.70 2.05 27.08
CA ILE A 312 -17.37 2.31 26.50
C ILE A 312 -17.51 2.69 25.03
N LEU A 313 -18.37 2.00 24.28
CA LEU A 313 -18.68 2.36 22.90
C LEU A 313 -19.28 3.77 22.81
N GLN A 314 -20.17 4.14 23.72
CA GLN A 314 -20.74 5.49 23.77
C GLN A 314 -19.66 6.55 24.07
N LYS A 315 -18.71 6.27 24.98
CA LYS A 315 -17.56 7.15 25.22
C LYS A 315 -16.71 7.32 23.95
N LEU A 316 -16.45 6.24 23.20
CA LEU A 316 -15.73 6.30 21.92
C LEU A 316 -16.47 7.11 20.85
N CYS A 317 -17.77 6.86 20.62
CA CYS A 317 -18.57 7.62 19.66
C CYS A 317 -18.55 9.12 20.02
N LYS A 318 -18.84 9.45 21.29
CA LYS A 318 -18.82 10.84 21.77
C LYS A 318 -17.46 11.50 21.57
N TYR A 319 -16.36 10.79 21.83
CA TYR A 319 -15.01 11.30 21.62
C TYR A 319 -14.75 11.64 20.15
N PHE A 320 -15.17 10.78 19.21
CA PHE A 320 -14.87 10.98 17.79
C PHE A 320 -15.76 12.00 17.08
N GLN A 321 -16.89 12.43 17.65
CA GLN A 321 -17.79 13.42 17.03
C GLN A 321 -17.06 14.70 16.58
N GLU A 322 -16.25 15.29 17.45
CA GLU A 322 -15.53 16.54 17.14
C GLU A 322 -14.37 16.32 16.14
N PRO A 323 -13.50 15.32 16.32
CA PRO A 323 -12.54 14.91 15.30
C PRO A 323 -13.14 14.61 13.92
N ASN A 324 -14.31 13.96 13.88
CA ASN A 324 -15.00 13.60 12.65
C ASN A 324 -15.49 14.86 11.93
N ARG A 325 -16.11 15.80 12.66
CA ARG A 325 -16.54 17.09 12.09
C ARG A 325 -15.36 17.83 11.45
N LYS A 326 -14.22 17.92 12.15
CA LYS A 326 -12.99 18.53 11.59
C LYS A 326 -12.50 17.81 10.33
N PHE A 327 -12.51 16.47 10.33
CA PHE A 327 -12.14 15.70 9.15
C PHE A 327 -13.09 15.97 7.98
N PHE A 328 -14.41 16.00 8.22
CA PHE A 328 -15.43 16.27 7.20
C PHE A 328 -15.27 17.66 6.58
N GLU A 329 -14.94 18.67 7.40
CA GLU A 329 -14.65 20.02 6.94
C GLU A 329 -13.40 20.04 6.05
N LEU A 330 -12.30 19.44 6.51
CA LEU A 330 -11.04 19.38 5.76
C LEU A 330 -11.20 18.70 4.40
N VAL A 331 -12.00 17.63 4.35
CA VAL A 331 -12.21 16.81 3.15
C VAL A 331 -13.49 17.15 2.41
N GLY A 332 -14.24 18.17 2.83
CA GLY A 332 -15.47 18.68 2.23
C GLY A 332 -16.48 17.59 1.86
N ARG A 333 -16.57 16.54 2.68
CA ARG A 333 -17.48 15.40 2.52
C ARG A 333 -17.78 14.84 3.91
N THR A 334 -19.03 14.47 4.13
CA THR A 334 -19.48 13.77 5.34
C THR A 334 -19.54 12.26 5.11
N PHE A 335 -19.39 11.51 6.18
CA PHE A 335 -19.56 10.05 6.21
C PHE A 335 -20.59 9.71 7.29
N ASP A 336 -21.36 8.64 7.08
CA ASP A 336 -22.39 8.17 8.01
C ASP A 336 -21.76 7.37 9.16
N TRP A 337 -21.05 8.08 10.05
CA TRP A 337 -20.35 7.54 11.22
C TRP A 337 -21.12 7.83 12.51
N LYS A 338 -20.92 6.97 13.52
CA LYS A 338 -21.67 6.98 14.80
C LYS A 338 -21.32 8.14 15.73
#